data_AF-A0AA40A9K3-F1
#
_entry.id   AF-A0AA40A9K3-F1
#
_cell.length_a   1.000
_cell.length_b   1.000
_cell.length_c   1.000
_cell.angle_alpha   90.00
_cell.angle_beta   90.00
_cell.angle_gamma   90.00
#
_symmetry.space_group_name_H-M   'P 1'
#
loop_
_entity.id
_entity.type
_entity.pdbx_description
1 polymer ?
#
loop_
_entity_poly.entity_id
_entity_poly.type
_entity_poly.pdbx_seq_one_letter_code
_entity_poly.pdbx_strand_id
1 'polypeptide(L)'
;MPSPQKSNLSPSQEAYLDRVRKQAPNRCEICDVTLPTFEDRTKHVATTKHCACFECKRYVPPGCVYSHWCNMHNDLAWNDHQISGGDVSTLRKALPWVREAYQAKLPGVDVDEWLGLKPPKPPTRRVVGTKIIDGCLHIEFEDIPVAEQEANAGSAEAGKVGKEDGSD
;
A
#
# COMPACT_ATOMS: atom_id res chain seq x y z
N MET A 1 21.70 -30.96 -19.78
CA MET A 1 21.24 -29.57 -19.58
C MET A 1 19.71 -29.61 -19.49
N PRO A 2 19.08 -29.10 -18.42
CA PRO A 2 17.62 -29.06 -18.37
C PRO A 2 17.12 -28.12 -19.47
N SER A 3 16.23 -28.61 -20.32
CA SER A 3 15.58 -27.82 -21.37
C SER A 3 14.86 -26.61 -20.77
N PRO A 4 14.87 -25.44 -21.42
CA PRO A 4 14.10 -24.30 -20.96
C PRO A 4 12.62 -24.70 -20.96
N GLN A 5 12.03 -24.81 -19.77
CA GLN A 5 10.59 -25.02 -19.62
C GLN A 5 9.91 -23.84 -20.31
N LYS A 6 9.25 -24.10 -21.43
CA LYS A 6 8.33 -23.13 -22.06
C LYS A 6 7.36 -22.70 -20.97
N SER A 7 7.23 -21.40 -20.76
CA SER A 7 6.27 -20.87 -19.80
C SER A 7 4.87 -21.34 -20.20
N ASN A 8 4.18 -22.07 -19.32
CA ASN A 8 2.76 -22.45 -19.48
C ASN A 8 1.81 -21.24 -19.33
N LEU A 9 2.25 -20.05 -19.75
CA LEU A 9 1.46 -18.83 -19.63
C LEU A 9 0.52 -18.70 -20.81
N SER A 10 -0.69 -18.21 -20.55
CA SER A 10 -1.59 -17.81 -21.62
C SER A 10 -1.06 -16.55 -22.34
N PRO A 11 -1.49 -16.28 -23.57
CA PRO A 11 -1.13 -15.04 -24.27
C PRO A 11 -1.48 -13.76 -23.48
N SER A 12 -2.58 -13.78 -22.70
CA SER A 12 -2.97 -12.64 -21.86
C SER A 12 -2.01 -12.44 -20.68
N GLN A 13 -1.54 -13.53 -20.08
CA GLN A 13 -0.53 -13.50 -19.01
C GLN A 13 0.82 -12.99 -19.52
N GLU A 14 1.24 -13.43 -20.70
CA GLU A 14 2.47 -12.93 -21.33
C GLU A 14 2.39 -11.44 -21.64
N ALA A 15 1.28 -10.98 -22.21
CA ALA A 15 1.05 -9.56 -22.48
C ALA A 15 1.03 -8.72 -21.19
N TYR A 16 0.45 -9.24 -20.10
CA TYR A 16 0.51 -8.59 -18.79
C TYR A 16 1.95 -8.45 -18.30
N LEU A 17 2.74 -9.53 -18.32
CA LEU A 17 4.14 -9.50 -17.87
C LEU A 17 5.00 -8.58 -18.74
N ASP A 18 4.77 -8.52 -20.04
CA ASP A 18 5.49 -7.59 -20.92
C ASP A 18 5.21 -6.12 -20.56
N ARG A 19 3.96 -5.77 -20.24
CA ARG A 19 3.63 -4.43 -19.72
C ARG A 19 4.35 -4.13 -18.41
N VAL A 20 4.33 -5.08 -17.47
CA VAL A 20 5.05 -4.94 -16.18
C VAL A 20 6.54 -4.73 -16.41
N ARG A 21 7.16 -5.49 -17.32
CA ARG A 21 8.58 -5.36 -17.67
C ARG A 21 8.91 -3.98 -18.22
N LYS A 22 8.10 -3.47 -19.14
CA LYS A 22 8.31 -2.17 -19.80
C LYS A 22 8.11 -0.99 -18.87
N GLN A 23 7.27 -1.14 -17.84
CA GLN A 23 6.95 -0.08 -16.88
C GLN A 23 7.80 -0.15 -15.61
N ALA A 24 8.57 -1.23 -15.43
CA ALA A 24 9.41 -1.40 -14.26
C ALA A 24 10.47 -0.28 -14.21
N PRO A 25 10.56 0.47 -13.10
CA PRO A 25 11.54 1.54 -12.98
C PRO A 25 12.96 0.98 -12.90
N ASN A 26 13.96 1.84 -13.11
CA ASN A 26 15.37 1.46 -12.98
C ASN A 26 15.90 1.49 -11.54
N ARG A 27 15.03 1.66 -10.54
CA ARG A 27 15.36 1.68 -9.10
C ARG A 27 14.35 0.85 -8.32
N CYS A 28 14.80 0.18 -7.27
CA CYS A 28 13.92 -0.52 -6.34
C CYS A 28 13.06 0.49 -5.58
N GLU A 29 11.76 0.22 -5.52
CA GLU A 29 10.73 1.02 -4.90
C GLU A 29 10.77 0.99 -3.37
N ILE A 30 11.54 0.08 -2.77
CA ILE A 30 11.61 -0.12 -1.31
C ILE A 30 12.98 0.29 -0.74
N CYS A 31 14.09 -0.13 -1.36
CA CYS A 31 15.44 0.03 -0.79
C CYS A 31 16.42 0.84 -1.66
N ASP A 32 15.91 1.52 -2.68
CA ASP A 32 16.62 2.50 -3.51
C ASP A 32 17.83 2.02 -4.33
N VAL A 33 18.01 0.70 -4.47
CA VAL A 33 19.05 0.12 -5.32
C VAL A 33 18.73 0.35 -6.80
N THR A 34 19.72 0.76 -7.59
CA THR A 34 19.61 0.87 -9.06
C THR A 34 19.59 -0.52 -9.71
N LEU A 35 18.61 -0.75 -10.58
CA LEU A 35 18.31 -1.99 -11.29
C LEU A 35 18.14 -1.65 -12.78
N PRO A 36 19.24 -1.54 -13.55
CA PRO A 36 19.20 -0.99 -14.90
C PRO A 36 18.46 -1.88 -15.90
N THR A 37 18.35 -3.18 -15.63
CA THR A 37 17.59 -4.12 -16.43
C THR A 37 16.50 -4.82 -15.62
N PHE A 38 15.49 -5.36 -16.32
CA PHE A 38 14.47 -6.19 -15.69
C PHE A 38 15.05 -7.52 -15.14
N GLU A 39 16.16 -7.99 -15.72
CA GLU A 39 16.85 -9.18 -15.21
C GLU A 39 17.47 -8.89 -13.84
N ASP A 40 18.13 -7.74 -13.68
CA ASP A 40 18.68 -7.30 -12.39
C ASP A 40 17.58 -7.16 -11.35
N ARG A 41 16.44 -6.59 -11.74
CA ARG A 41 15.24 -6.54 -10.89
C ARG A 41 14.76 -7.93 -10.50
N THR A 42 14.70 -8.88 -11.44
CA THR A 42 14.28 -10.25 -11.14
C THR A 42 15.20 -10.90 -10.11
N LYS A 43 16.52 -10.73 -10.25
CA LYS A 43 17.52 -11.20 -9.27
C LYS A 43 17.35 -10.52 -7.91
N HIS A 44 17.15 -9.20 -7.91
CA HIS A 44 16.94 -8.41 -6.69
C HIS A 44 15.67 -8.83 -5.93
N VAL A 45 14.57 -9.05 -6.63
CA VAL A 45 13.30 -9.51 -6.05
C VAL A 45 13.44 -10.93 -5.50
N ALA A 46 14.20 -11.79 -6.17
CA ALA A 46 14.46 -13.15 -5.69
C ALA A 46 15.22 -13.17 -4.35
N THR A 47 16.12 -12.21 -4.10
CA THR A 47 16.91 -12.12 -2.87
C THR A 47 16.19 -11.36 -1.75
N THR A 48 15.65 -10.18 -2.05
CA THR A 48 15.07 -9.27 -1.04
C THR A 48 13.61 -9.52 -0.75
N LYS A 49 12.89 -10.19 -1.67
CA LYS A 49 11.42 -10.31 -1.67
C LYS A 49 10.68 -8.98 -1.73
N HIS A 50 11.37 -7.86 -1.97
CA HIS A 50 10.73 -6.57 -2.22
C HIS A 50 9.86 -6.69 -3.46
N CYS A 51 8.62 -6.20 -3.38
CA CYS A 51 7.71 -6.17 -4.53
C CYS A 51 7.56 -7.54 -5.20
N ALA A 52 7.60 -8.64 -4.43
CA ALA A 52 7.47 -10.00 -4.96
C ALA A 52 6.05 -10.54 -4.76
N CYS A 53 5.46 -11.15 -5.78
CA CYS A 53 4.28 -12.01 -5.56
C CYS A 53 4.69 -13.20 -4.69
N PHE A 54 3.94 -13.50 -3.63
CA PHE A 54 4.28 -14.62 -2.76
C PHE A 54 4.06 -15.99 -3.42
N GLU A 55 3.23 -16.09 -4.45
CA GLU A 55 3.00 -17.35 -5.17
C GLU A 55 4.05 -17.58 -6.25
N CYS A 56 4.09 -16.75 -7.30
CA CYS A 56 5.03 -16.96 -8.42
C CYS A 56 6.40 -16.30 -8.24
N LYS A 57 6.66 -15.59 -7.13
CA LYS A 57 7.92 -14.88 -6.84
C LYS A 57 8.34 -13.83 -7.87
N ARG A 58 7.46 -13.49 -8.82
CA ARG A 58 7.69 -12.45 -9.83
C ARG A 58 7.56 -11.06 -9.22
N TYR A 59 8.24 -10.11 -9.85
CA TYR A 59 8.09 -8.69 -9.51
C TYR A 59 6.65 -8.21 -9.76
N VAL A 60 6.13 -7.46 -8.80
CA VAL A 60 4.83 -6.80 -8.79
C VAL A 60 5.03 -5.37 -8.30
N PRO A 61 4.73 -4.35 -9.12
CA PRO A 61 4.82 -2.96 -8.69
C PRO A 61 4.02 -2.70 -7.39
N PRO A 62 4.47 -1.80 -6.50
CA PRO A 62 3.68 -1.41 -5.34
C PRO A 62 2.27 -0.98 -5.74
N GLY A 63 1.25 -1.47 -5.03
CA GLY A 63 -0.16 -1.18 -5.32
C GLY A 63 -0.78 -1.96 -6.49
N CYS A 64 -0.09 -2.96 -7.03
CA CYS A 64 -0.57 -3.78 -8.15
C CYS A 64 -0.70 -5.28 -7.85
N VAL A 65 -0.64 -5.70 -6.59
CA VAL A 65 -0.83 -7.10 -6.17
C VAL A 65 -2.21 -7.60 -6.56
N TYR A 66 -3.26 -6.80 -6.36
CA TYR A 66 -4.61 -7.16 -6.80
C TYR A 66 -4.66 -7.46 -8.30
N SER A 67 -4.20 -6.50 -9.12
CA SER A 67 -4.18 -6.69 -10.57
C SER A 67 -3.29 -7.85 -11.00
N HIS A 68 -2.13 -8.06 -10.35
CA HIS A 68 -1.27 -9.20 -10.62
C HIS A 68 -1.99 -10.52 -10.38
N TRP A 69 -2.68 -10.66 -9.26
CA TRP A 69 -3.40 -11.87 -8.90
C TRP A 69 -4.56 -12.16 -9.85
N CYS A 70 -5.35 -11.15 -10.21
CA CYS A 70 -6.40 -11.31 -11.21
C CYS A 70 -5.88 -11.80 -12.57
N ASN A 71 -4.68 -11.42 -12.98
CA ASN A 71 -4.12 -11.78 -14.29
C ASN A 71 -3.29 -13.08 -14.24
N MET A 72 -2.56 -13.33 -13.16
CA MET A 72 -1.55 -14.38 -13.08
C MET A 72 -1.93 -15.57 -12.20
N HIS A 73 -2.94 -15.41 -11.34
CA HIS A 73 -3.38 -16.38 -10.33
C HIS A 73 -4.92 -16.46 -10.29
N ASN A 74 -5.54 -16.46 -11.47
CA ASN A 74 -7.00 -16.55 -11.61
C ASN A 74 -7.56 -17.94 -11.27
N ASP A 75 -6.68 -18.91 -11.06
CA ASP A 75 -6.94 -20.27 -10.64
C ASP A 75 -6.91 -20.45 -9.11
N LEU A 76 -6.39 -19.47 -8.37
CA LEU A 76 -6.33 -19.51 -6.92
C LEU A 76 -7.60 -18.91 -6.32
N ALA A 77 -8.09 -19.50 -5.23
CA ALA A 77 -9.09 -18.87 -4.37
C ALA A 77 -8.41 -17.85 -3.46
N TRP A 78 -8.83 -16.60 -3.50
CA TRP A 78 -8.27 -15.53 -2.67
C TRP A 78 -9.30 -14.48 -2.29
N ASN A 79 -8.99 -13.72 -1.25
CA ASN A 79 -9.83 -12.66 -0.71
C ASN A 79 -9.31 -11.29 -1.19
N ASP A 80 -10.15 -10.56 -1.90
CA ASP A 80 -9.85 -9.25 -2.48
C ASP A 80 -9.51 -8.18 -1.43
N HIS A 81 -10.15 -8.20 -0.27
CA HIS A 81 -9.83 -7.31 0.84
C HIS A 81 -8.42 -7.57 1.39
N GLN A 82 -8.02 -8.83 1.54
CA GLN A 82 -6.68 -9.18 2.00
C GLN A 82 -5.61 -8.76 0.99
N ILE A 83 -5.87 -8.97 -0.30
CA ILE A 83 -4.92 -8.60 -1.36
C ILE A 83 -4.80 -7.07 -1.49
N SER A 84 -5.91 -6.34 -1.45
CA SER A 84 -5.89 -4.87 -1.45
C SER A 84 -5.24 -4.29 -0.18
N GLY A 85 -5.40 -4.94 0.97
CA GLY A 85 -4.62 -4.62 2.18
C GLY A 85 -3.10 -4.79 1.97
N GLY A 86 -2.70 -5.80 1.19
CA GLY A 86 -1.31 -6.00 0.75
C GLY A 86 -0.79 -4.85 -0.12
N ASP A 87 -1.63 -4.34 -1.03
CA ASP A 87 -1.32 -3.18 -1.86
C ASP A 87 -1.10 -1.90 -1.04
N VAL A 88 -2.00 -1.63 -0.10
CA VAL A 88 -1.85 -0.50 0.85
C VAL A 88 -0.57 -0.66 1.67
N SER A 89 -0.29 -1.85 2.18
CA SER A 89 0.90 -2.13 2.99
C SER A 89 2.20 -1.95 2.19
N THR A 90 2.24 -2.38 0.93
CA THR A 90 3.43 -2.20 0.08
C THR A 90 3.63 -0.74 -0.31
N LEU A 91 2.57 0.00 -0.65
CA LEU A 91 2.66 1.43 -0.93
C LEU A 91 3.11 2.25 0.28
N ARG A 92 2.65 1.89 1.49
CA ARG A 92 3.10 2.53 2.73
C ARG A 92 4.61 2.39 2.95
N LYS A 93 5.19 1.26 2.57
CA LYS A 93 6.62 0.96 2.68
C LYS A 93 7.45 1.49 1.51
N ALA A 94 6.81 1.93 0.43
CA ALA A 94 7.51 2.41 -0.74
C ALA A 94 8.28 3.71 -0.46
N LEU A 95 9.26 4.01 -1.31
CA LEU A 95 9.98 5.26 -1.26
C LEU A 95 9.07 6.43 -1.67
N PRO A 96 9.35 7.67 -1.21
CA PRO A 96 8.49 8.83 -1.47
C PRO A 96 8.17 9.06 -2.95
N TRP A 97 9.15 8.92 -3.84
CA TRP A 97 8.97 9.12 -5.29
C TRP A 97 7.91 8.17 -5.90
N VAL A 98 7.73 6.99 -5.32
CA VAL A 98 6.72 6.01 -5.75
C VAL A 98 5.32 6.51 -5.39
N ARG A 99 5.16 7.03 -4.16
CA ARG A 99 3.89 7.59 -3.69
C ARG A 99 3.54 8.88 -4.43
N GLU A 100 4.52 9.74 -4.71
CA GLU A 100 4.35 10.93 -5.55
C GLU A 100 3.87 10.57 -6.96
N ALA A 101 4.45 9.52 -7.57
CA ALA A 101 3.99 9.03 -8.87
C ALA A 101 2.56 8.46 -8.82
N TYR A 102 2.14 7.86 -7.70
CA TYR A 102 0.75 7.43 -7.47
C TYR A 102 -0.19 8.61 -7.26
N GLN A 103 0.23 9.61 -6.49
CA GLN A 103 -0.50 10.85 -6.23
C GLN A 103 -0.83 11.58 -7.54
N ALA A 104 0.12 11.61 -8.48
CA ALA A 104 -0.09 12.21 -9.80
C ALA A 104 -1.15 11.49 -10.65
N LYS A 105 -1.41 10.19 -10.40
CA LYS A 105 -2.42 9.39 -11.12
C LYS A 105 -3.81 9.49 -10.52
N LEU A 106 -3.93 9.92 -9.26
CA LEU A 106 -5.18 9.96 -8.50
C LEU A 106 -5.49 11.40 -8.07
N PRO A 107 -5.91 12.27 -9.00
CA PRO A 107 -6.23 13.65 -8.66
C PRO A 107 -7.37 13.71 -7.63
N GLY A 108 -7.18 14.49 -6.57
CA GLY A 108 -8.17 14.66 -5.49
C GLY A 108 -8.06 13.66 -4.34
N VAL A 109 -7.16 12.67 -4.41
CA VAL A 109 -6.88 11.75 -3.30
C VAL A 109 -5.53 12.11 -2.71
N ASP A 110 -5.46 12.47 -1.43
CA ASP A 110 -4.18 12.60 -0.72
C ASP A 110 -3.65 11.20 -0.38
N VAL A 111 -2.64 10.74 -1.12
CA VAL A 111 -2.13 9.36 -1.02
C VAL A 111 -1.51 9.10 0.35
N ASP A 112 -0.80 10.07 0.93
CA ASP A 112 -0.20 9.89 2.25
C ASP A 112 -1.26 9.87 3.36
N GLU A 113 -2.34 10.66 3.22
CA GLU A 113 -3.50 10.58 4.12
C GLU A 113 -4.22 9.22 4.00
N TRP A 114 -4.50 8.77 2.76
CA TRP A 114 -5.14 7.49 2.49
C TRP A 114 -4.33 6.29 3.03
N LEU A 115 -3.00 6.35 2.93
CA LEU A 115 -2.11 5.33 3.47
C LEU A 115 -1.94 5.41 5.00
N GLY A 116 -2.48 6.44 5.66
CA GLY A 116 -2.33 6.68 7.10
C GLY A 116 -0.92 7.08 7.50
N LEU A 117 -0.17 7.71 6.58
CA LEU A 117 1.16 8.25 6.84
C LEU A 117 1.11 9.65 7.48
N LYS A 118 0.01 10.37 7.26
CA LYS A 118 -0.26 11.63 7.96
C LYS A 118 -0.87 11.36 9.33
N PRO A 119 -0.59 12.21 10.34
CA PRO A 119 -1.31 12.15 11.59
C PRO A 119 -2.83 12.27 11.33
N PRO A 120 -3.67 11.53 12.06
CA PRO A 120 -5.11 11.64 11.92
C PRO A 120 -5.52 13.08 12.21
N LYS A 121 -6.41 13.63 11.38
CA LYS A 121 -7.01 14.94 11.65
C LYS A 121 -7.77 14.86 12.99
N PRO A 122 -7.68 15.90 13.84
CA PRO A 122 -8.50 15.94 15.04
C PRO A 122 -9.98 15.82 14.64
N PRO A 123 -10.80 15.12 15.45
CA PRO A 123 -12.22 15.03 15.17
C PRO A 123 -12.82 16.43 15.14
N THR A 124 -13.68 16.69 14.16
CA THR A 124 -14.43 17.95 14.06
C THR A 124 -15.76 17.88 14.81
N ARG A 125 -16.18 16.68 15.19
CA ARG A 125 -17.43 16.41 15.92
C ARG A 125 -17.20 15.38 17.02
N ARG A 126 -17.95 15.52 18.11
CA ARG A 126 -18.05 14.49 19.16
C ARG A 126 -19.48 14.02 19.34
N VAL A 127 -19.63 12.78 19.78
CA VAL A 127 -20.93 12.22 20.14
C VAL A 127 -21.36 12.82 21.47
N VAL A 128 -22.55 13.40 21.51
CA VAL A 128 -23.13 14.00 22.73
C VAL A 128 -24.30 13.19 23.28
N GLY A 129 -24.85 12.27 22.48
CA GLY A 129 -25.98 11.47 22.90
C GLY A 129 -26.24 10.32 21.95
N THR A 130 -26.89 9.29 22.48
CA THR A 130 -27.44 8.18 21.70
C THR A 130 -28.86 7.91 22.17
N LYS A 131 -29.77 7.66 21.22
CA LYS A 131 -31.18 7.33 21.51
C LYS A 131 -31.73 6.36 20.49
N ILE A 132 -32.70 5.53 20.89
CA ILE A 132 -33.43 4.65 19.96
C ILE A 132 -34.76 5.32 19.63
N ILE A 133 -35.03 5.53 18.33
CA ILE A 133 -36.30 6.06 17.82
C ILE A 133 -36.80 5.06 16.79
N ASP A 134 -38.02 4.54 16.98
CA ASP A 134 -38.67 3.56 16.10
C ASP A 134 -37.79 2.33 15.77
N GLY A 135 -36.99 1.88 16.75
CA GLY A 135 -36.08 0.74 16.61
C GLY A 135 -34.75 1.06 15.92
N CYS A 136 -34.51 2.31 15.51
CA CYS A 136 -33.25 2.76 14.92
C CYS A 136 -32.36 3.47 15.96
N LEU A 137 -31.05 3.22 15.91
CA LEU A 137 -30.06 3.97 16.70
C LEU A 137 -29.82 5.34 16.06
N HIS A 138 -30.16 6.40 16.80
CA HIS A 138 -29.81 7.78 16.47
C HIS A 138 -28.62 8.22 17.33
N ILE A 139 -27.62 8.78 16.67
CA ILE A 139 -26.42 9.34 17.30
C ILE A 139 -26.46 10.86 17.11
N GLU A 140 -26.37 11.60 18.21
CA GLU A 140 -26.32 13.06 18.22
C GLU A 140 -24.86 13.51 18.25
N PHE A 141 -24.53 14.46 17.39
CA PHE A 141 -23.19 15.03 17.26
C PHE A 141 -23.23 16.53 17.52
N GLU A 142 -22.18 17.04 18.15
CA GLU A 142 -21.90 18.49 18.19
C GLU A 142 -20.54 18.77 17.57
N ASP A 143 -20.38 19.98 17.01
CA ASP A 143 -19.11 20.43 16.47
C ASP A 143 -18.15 20.76 17.61
N ILE A 144 -16.91 20.27 17.50
CA ILE A 144 -15.85 20.56 18.47
C ILE A 144 -15.30 21.96 18.15
N PRO A 145 -15.21 22.88 19.12
CA PRO A 145 -14.63 24.21 18.89
C PRO A 145 -13.21 24.12 18.33
N VAL A 146 -12.85 24.99 17.36
CA VAL A 146 -11.51 24.97 16.72
C VAL A 146 -10.38 25.04 17.75
N ALA A 147 -10.53 25.87 18.78
CA ALA A 147 -9.55 25.96 19.87
C ALA A 147 -9.33 24.63 20.62
N GLU A 148 -10.38 23.82 20.76
CA GLU A 148 -10.29 22.48 21.36
C GLU A 148 -9.63 21.48 20.39
N GLN A 149 -9.88 21.61 19.07
CA GLN A 149 -9.22 20.79 18.05
C GLN A 149 -7.70 21.04 18.00
N GLU A 150 -7.27 22.30 18.07
CA GLU A 150 -5.86 22.69 18.05
C GLU A 150 -5.11 22.21 19.31
N ALA A 151 -5.73 22.31 20.48
CA ALA A 151 -5.16 21.79 21.73
C ALA A 151 -4.97 20.26 21.70
N ASN A 152 -5.93 19.54 21.11
CA ASN A 152 -5.87 18.08 20.96
C ASN A 152 -4.79 17.66 19.96
N ALA A 153 -4.56 18.42 18.89
CA ALA A 153 -3.52 18.15 17.90
C ALA A 153 -2.10 18.27 18.51
N GLY A 154 -1.86 19.30 19.34
CA GLY A 154 -0.56 19.52 19.99
C GLY A 154 -0.18 18.46 21.04
N SER A 155 -1.18 17.80 21.65
CA SER A 155 -0.94 16.76 22.67
C SER A 155 -0.51 15.41 22.08
N ALA A 156 -0.86 15.14 20.81
CA ALA A 156 -0.50 13.88 20.14
C ALA A 156 0.98 13.81 19.72
N GLU A 157 1.64 14.95 19.49
CA GLU A 157 3.06 14.99 19.09
C GLU A 157 4.02 14.80 20.27
N ALA A 158 3.63 15.19 21.49
CA ALA A 158 4.46 15.08 22.69
C ALA A 158 4.66 13.63 23.19
N GLY A 159 3.84 12.67 22.74
CA GLY A 159 3.87 11.28 23.21
C GLY A 159 4.83 10.33 22.46
N LYS A 160 5.55 10.78 21.43
CA LYS A 160 6.38 9.91 20.57
C LYS A 160 7.88 9.89 20.89
N VAL A 161 8.35 10.65 21.88
CA VAL A 161 9.74 10.64 22.33
C VAL A 161 9.86 9.68 23.53
N GLY A 162 10.16 8.41 23.28
CA GLY A 162 10.41 7.47 24.38
C GLY A 162 10.37 5.99 24.01
N LYS A 163 11.31 5.53 23.18
CA LYS A 163 11.85 4.15 23.27
C LYS A 163 13.14 4.03 22.47
N GLU A 164 14.22 4.58 23.02
CA GLU A 164 15.57 4.08 22.78
C GLU A 164 15.99 3.37 24.05
N ASP A 165 15.89 2.04 24.06
CA ASP A 165 16.61 1.11 24.92
C ASP A 165 16.84 -0.11 24.00
N GLY A 166 18.04 -0.44 23.53
CA GLY A 166 19.25 -0.59 24.32
C GLY A 166 19.30 -2.03 24.82
N SER A 167 19.85 -2.95 24.02
CA SER A 167 20.37 -4.24 24.50
C SER A 167 21.36 -4.80 23.48
N ASP A 168 22.59 -4.95 23.96
CA ASP A 168 23.73 -5.69 23.38
C ASP A 168 23.41 -7.13 22.98
#